data_AF-A0A178M9X3-F1
#
_entry.id   AF-A0A178M9X3-F1
#
_cell.length_a   1.000
_cell.length_b   1.000
_cell.length_c   1.000
_cell.angle_alpha   90.00
_cell.angle_beta   90.00
_cell.angle_gamma   90.00
#
_symmetry.space_group_name_H-M   'P 1'
#
loop_
_entity.id
_entity.type
_entity.pdbx_description
1 polymer ?
#
loop_
_entity_poly.entity_id
_entity_poly.type
_entity_poly.pdbx_seq_one_letter_code
_entity_poly.pdbx_strand_id
1 'polypeptide(L)'
;MGVTAKQGSAPQGGAATQAEIVALRALAWLMSDEDRALRFLTASGCDATSLRRRANDPLLLGSVLDVIMEDEASLIEFSAWADLEPAAAARARRLLPGAWSESQLP
;
A
#
# COMPACT_ATOMS: atom_id res chain seq x y z
N MET A 1 9.65 -35.42 -4.47
CA MET A 1 9.85 -34.03 -4.04
C MET A 1 9.32 -33.13 -5.14
N GLY A 2 8.03 -32.82 -5.09
CA GLY A 2 7.37 -31.97 -6.07
C GLY A 2 7.43 -30.52 -5.64
N VAL A 3 7.91 -29.68 -6.54
CA VAL A 3 7.77 -28.22 -6.63
C VAL A 3 6.87 -27.56 -5.57
N THR A 4 7.48 -26.71 -4.74
CA THR A 4 6.78 -25.75 -3.90
C THR A 4 5.92 -24.85 -4.77
N ALA A 5 4.60 -24.94 -4.55
CA ALA A 5 3.61 -24.10 -5.22
C ALA A 5 3.93 -22.62 -4.96
N LYS A 6 4.56 -21.97 -5.95
CA LYS A 6 4.59 -20.52 -6.08
C LYS A 6 3.16 -20.11 -6.45
N GLN A 7 2.31 -19.93 -5.43
CA GLN A 7 1.04 -19.23 -5.60
C GLN A 7 1.38 -17.78 -5.95
N GLY A 8 1.60 -17.52 -7.24
CA GLY A 8 1.35 -16.20 -7.80
C GLY A 8 -0.15 -16.04 -7.76
N SER A 9 -0.65 -15.31 -6.78
CA SER A 9 -2.07 -14.98 -6.65
C SER A 9 -2.56 -14.42 -7.98
N ALA A 10 -3.49 -15.14 -8.60
CA ALA A 10 -4.21 -14.68 -9.77
C ALA A 10 -4.95 -13.36 -9.44
N PRO A 11 -5.10 -12.43 -10.40
CA PRO A 11 -5.83 -11.19 -10.18
C PRO A 11 -7.32 -11.52 -10.06
N GLN A 12 -7.79 -11.73 -8.83
CA GLN A 12 -9.19 -12.02 -8.56
C GLN A 12 -9.92 -10.69 -8.42
N GLY A 13 -10.32 -10.12 -9.57
CA GLY A 13 -11.19 -8.94 -9.68
C GLY A 13 -10.45 -7.65 -10.07
N GLY A 14 -10.73 -7.12 -11.26
CA GLY A 14 -10.03 -5.95 -11.81
C GLY A 14 -10.00 -4.71 -10.91
N ALA A 15 -10.98 -4.56 -10.00
CA ALA A 15 -10.99 -3.48 -9.01
C ALA A 15 -9.91 -3.64 -7.92
N ALA A 16 -9.68 -4.87 -7.43
CA ALA A 16 -8.62 -5.15 -6.46
C ALA A 16 -7.23 -4.95 -7.11
N THR A 17 -7.07 -5.37 -8.36
CA THR A 17 -5.84 -5.12 -9.14
C THR A 17 -5.58 -3.63 -9.32
N GLN A 18 -6.61 -2.82 -9.60
CA GLN A 18 -6.45 -1.37 -9.70
C GLN A 18 -6.04 -0.74 -8.36
N ALA A 19 -6.59 -1.24 -7.26
CA ALA A 19 -6.22 -0.77 -5.91
C ALA A 19 -4.78 -1.13 -5.54
N GLU A 20 -4.33 -2.34 -5.87
CA GLU A 20 -2.94 -2.77 -5.71
C GLU A 20 -1.98 -1.88 -6.53
N ILE A 21 -2.35 -1.51 -7.76
CA ILE A 21 -1.56 -0.59 -8.58
C ILE A 21 -1.43 0.77 -7.89
N VAL A 22 -2.51 1.34 -7.35
CA VAL A 22 -2.44 2.61 -6.63
C VAL A 22 -1.53 2.50 -5.40
N ALA A 23 -1.65 1.41 -4.64
CA ALA A 23 -0.80 1.17 -3.47
C ALA A 23 0.68 0.96 -3.84
N LEU A 24 0.98 0.27 -4.94
CA LEU A 24 2.34 0.10 -5.46
C LEU A 24 2.94 1.43 -5.92
N ARG A 25 2.13 2.30 -6.53
CA ARG A 25 2.56 3.67 -6.89
C ARG A 25 2.85 4.51 -5.65
N ALA A 26 2.02 4.39 -4.62
CA ALA A 26 2.26 5.00 -3.32
C ALA A 26 3.58 4.51 -2.68
N LEU A 27 3.83 3.20 -2.73
CA LEU A 27 5.09 2.62 -2.27
C LEU A 27 6.28 3.17 -3.06
N ALA A 28 6.18 3.25 -4.39
CA ALA A 28 7.22 3.82 -5.23
C ALA A 28 7.48 5.30 -4.92
N TRP A 29 6.43 6.09 -4.65
CA TRP A 29 6.55 7.50 -4.26
C TRP A 29 7.29 7.68 -2.94
N LEU A 30 6.97 6.85 -1.92
CA LEU A 30 7.68 6.84 -0.64
C LEU A 30 9.16 6.50 -0.84
N MET A 31 9.45 5.47 -1.64
CA MET A 31 10.82 5.01 -1.88
C MET A 31 11.60 5.89 -2.87
N SER A 32 10.95 6.85 -3.53
CA SER A 32 11.59 7.78 -4.46
C SER A 32 12.36 8.90 -3.74
N ASP A 33 12.19 9.04 -2.43
CA ASP A 33 12.85 10.06 -1.61
C ASP A 33 13.28 9.45 -0.28
N GLU A 34 14.57 9.58 0.04
CA GLU A 34 15.15 8.92 1.20
C GLU A 34 14.55 9.40 2.52
N ASP A 35 14.13 10.66 2.60
CA ASP A 35 13.54 11.24 3.80
C ASP A 35 12.11 10.73 4.02
N ARG A 36 11.30 10.65 2.95
CA ARG A 36 9.98 9.99 2.98
C ARG A 36 10.09 8.52 3.32
N ALA A 37 11.03 7.81 2.69
CA ALA A 37 11.28 6.39 2.95
C ALA A 37 11.66 6.16 4.42
N LEU A 38 12.59 6.96 4.96
CA LEU A 38 13.04 6.81 6.35
C LEU A 38 11.91 7.11 7.34
N ARG A 39 11.10 8.15 7.10
CA ARG A 39 9.92 8.45 7.91
C ARG A 39 8.92 7.30 7.90
N PHE A 40 8.61 6.75 6.73
CA PHE A 40 7.72 5.60 6.61
C PHE A 40 8.25 4.36 7.33
N LEU A 41 9.53 4.01 7.15
CA LEU A 41 10.13 2.84 7.81
C LEU A 41 10.15 2.99 9.33
N THR A 42 10.41 4.21 9.81
CA THR A 42 10.35 4.54 11.24
C THR A 42 8.94 4.43 11.80
N ALA A 43 7.93 4.96 11.10
CA ALA A 43 6.54 4.92 11.52
C ALA A 43 5.93 3.50 11.45
N SER A 44 6.26 2.73 10.40
CA SER A 44 5.75 1.38 10.18
C SER A 44 6.48 0.29 10.96
N GLY A 45 7.65 0.60 11.54
CA GLY A 45 8.53 -0.37 12.18
C GLY A 45 9.08 -1.44 11.22
N CYS A 46 8.96 -1.22 9.91
CA CYS A 46 9.45 -2.14 8.88
C CYS A 46 10.85 -1.73 8.41
N ASP A 47 11.62 -2.70 7.95
CA ASP A 47 12.86 -2.46 7.22
C ASP A 47 12.65 -2.57 5.70
N ALA A 48 13.52 -1.93 4.92
CA ALA A 48 13.43 -1.91 3.46
C ALA A 48 13.49 -3.32 2.82
N THR A 49 14.18 -4.28 3.45
CA THR A 49 14.28 -5.65 2.95
C THR A 49 12.96 -6.40 3.15
N SER A 50 12.33 -6.27 4.31
CA SER A 50 11.01 -6.83 4.61
C SER A 50 9.93 -6.21 3.73
N LEU A 51 9.99 -4.90 3.50
CA LEU A 51 9.11 -4.19 2.58
C LEU A 51 9.21 -4.75 1.16
N ARG A 52 10.43 -4.93 0.65
CA ARG A 52 10.66 -5.49 -0.70
C ARG A 52 10.16 -6.93 -0.85
N ARG A 53 10.35 -7.77 0.17
CA ARG A 53 9.85 -9.15 0.18
C ARG A 53 8.32 -9.22 0.17
N ARG A 54 7.67 -8.22 0.77
CA ARG A 54 6.22 -8.14 0.94
C ARG A 54 5.56 -7.17 -0.03
N ALA A 55 6.27 -6.66 -1.05
CA ALA A 55 5.71 -5.68 -1.98
C ALA A 55 4.47 -6.19 -2.75
N ASN A 56 4.31 -7.50 -2.87
CA ASN A 56 3.13 -8.15 -3.48
C ASN A 56 2.09 -8.61 -2.44
N ASP A 57 2.25 -8.26 -1.16
CA ASP A 57 1.32 -8.58 -0.09
C ASP A 57 0.21 -7.51 -0.05
N PRO A 58 -1.04 -7.83 -0.41
CA PRO A 58 -2.12 -6.86 -0.43
C PRO A 58 -2.41 -6.24 0.94
N LEU A 59 -2.07 -6.93 2.04
CA LEU A 59 -2.18 -6.38 3.40
C LEU A 59 -1.16 -5.26 3.62
N LEU A 60 0.10 -5.47 3.19
CA LEU A 60 1.12 -4.43 3.26
C LEU A 60 0.71 -3.23 2.39
N LEU A 61 0.25 -3.49 1.18
CA LEU A 61 -0.21 -2.45 0.24
C LEU A 61 -1.36 -1.63 0.85
N GLY A 62 -2.27 -2.26 1.60
CA GLY A 62 -3.27 -1.58 2.39
C GLY A 62 -2.66 -0.64 3.43
N SER A 63 -1.70 -1.12 4.23
CA SER A 63 -1.02 -0.31 5.25
C SER A 63 -0.21 0.86 4.65
N VAL A 64 0.34 0.71 3.45
CA VAL A 64 1.04 1.81 2.76
C VAL A 64 0.07 2.95 2.45
N LEU A 65 -1.13 2.63 1.97
CA LEU A 65 -2.16 3.63 1.74
C LEU A 65 -2.66 4.26 3.05
N ASP A 66 -2.76 3.50 4.16
CA ASP A 66 -3.10 4.07 5.47
C ASP A 66 -2.11 5.14 5.91
N VAL A 67 -0.79 4.87 5.80
CA VAL A 67 0.23 5.83 6.23
C VAL A 67 0.19 7.11 5.40
N ILE A 68 0.00 7.00 4.08
CA ILE A 68 -0.14 8.19 3.22
C ILE A 68 -1.42 8.96 3.53
N MET A 69 -2.49 8.27 3.90
CA MET A 69 -3.77 8.90 4.23
C MET A 69 -3.83 9.48 5.64
N GLU A 70 -2.91 9.09 6.53
CA GLU A 70 -2.81 9.64 7.90
C GLU A 70 -2.31 11.09 7.91
N ASP A 71 -1.43 11.44 6.97
CA ASP A 71 -0.90 12.79 6.81
C ASP A 71 -1.45 13.46 5.54
N GLU A 72 -2.20 14.56 5.72
CA GLU A 72 -2.84 15.27 4.61
C GLU A 72 -1.81 15.78 3.58
N ALA A 73 -0.64 16.24 4.04
CA ALA A 73 0.41 16.71 3.13
C ALA A 73 0.93 15.58 2.23
N SER A 74 1.21 14.42 2.82
CA SER A 74 1.63 13.21 2.09
C SER A 74 0.58 12.76 1.09
N LEU A 75 -0.70 12.78 1.46
CA LEU A 75 -1.81 12.44 0.56
C LEU A 75 -1.86 13.39 -0.64
N ILE A 76 -1.75 14.69 -0.42
CA ILE A 76 -1.78 15.70 -1.49
C ILE A 76 -0.56 15.57 -2.41
N GLU A 77 0.64 15.42 -1.84
CA GLU A 77 1.88 15.25 -2.62
C GLU A 77 1.86 13.96 -3.45
N PHE A 78 1.44 12.84 -2.86
CA PHE A 78 1.27 11.57 -3.57
C PHE A 78 0.25 11.69 -4.69
N SER A 79 -0.90 12.32 -4.42
CA SER A 79 -1.99 12.48 -5.39
C SER A 79 -1.52 13.31 -6.59
N ALA A 80 -0.78 14.39 -6.35
CA ALA A 80 -0.17 15.20 -7.39
C ALA A 80 0.89 14.41 -8.19
N TRP A 81 1.75 13.65 -7.51
CA TRP A 81 2.76 12.83 -8.17
C TRP A 81 2.16 11.69 -9.01
N ALA A 82 1.07 11.08 -8.54
CA ALA A 82 0.40 9.98 -9.21
C ALA A 82 -0.62 10.44 -10.25
N ASP A 83 -0.87 11.75 -10.42
CA ASP A 83 -1.93 12.28 -11.28
C ASP A 83 -3.29 11.64 -10.94
N LEU A 84 -3.62 11.62 -9.65
CA LEU A 84 -4.84 11.02 -9.10
C LEU A 84 -5.55 12.03 -8.18
N GLU A 85 -6.86 11.86 -8.03
CA GLU A 85 -7.58 12.54 -6.96
C GLU A 85 -7.23 11.92 -5.60
N PRO A 86 -7.14 12.71 -4.51
CA PRO A 86 -6.94 12.18 -3.16
C PRO A 86 -7.97 11.12 -2.76
N ALA A 87 -9.21 11.27 -3.22
CA ALA A 87 -10.27 10.30 -3.02
C ALA A 87 -9.98 8.93 -3.66
N ALA A 88 -9.12 8.86 -4.69
CA ALA A 88 -8.72 7.61 -5.32
C ALA A 88 -7.88 6.73 -4.37
N ALA A 89 -7.02 7.32 -3.54
CA ALA A 89 -6.27 6.59 -2.52
C ALA A 89 -7.22 5.93 -1.50
N ALA A 90 -8.22 6.67 -1.00
CA ALA A 90 -9.22 6.14 -0.08
C ALA A 90 -10.14 5.07 -0.72
N ARG A 91 -10.44 5.18 -2.02
CA ARG A 91 -11.17 4.13 -2.76
C ARG A 91 -10.31 2.88 -2.91
N ALA A 92 -9.05 3.02 -3.31
CA ALA A 92 -8.12 1.90 -3.40
C ALA A 92 -7.95 1.20 -2.05
N ARG A 93 -7.80 1.96 -0.97
CA ARG A 93 -7.65 1.41 0.38
C ARG A 93 -8.78 0.49 0.80
N ARG A 94 -10.03 0.88 0.48
CA ARG A 94 -11.25 0.09 0.79
C ARG A 94 -11.37 -1.21 0.00
N LEU A 95 -10.67 -1.33 -1.13
CA LEU A 95 -10.64 -2.53 -1.96
C LEU A 95 -9.52 -3.50 -1.55
N LEU A 96 -8.58 -3.05 -0.72
CA LEU A 96 -7.50 -3.88 -0.19
C LEU A 96 -7.88 -4.53 1.15
N PRO A 97 -7.39 -5.75 1.42
CA PRO A 97 -7.63 -6.42 2.69
C PRO A 97 -7.00 -5.63 3.85
N GLY A 98 -7.50 -5.90 5.05
CA GLY A 98 -7.07 -5.18 6.25
C GLY A 98 -7.48 -3.71 6.29
N ALA A 99 -8.28 -3.21 5.32
CA ALA A 99 -9.03 -1.98 5.51
C ALA A 99 -9.80 -2.17 6.79
N TRP A 100 -9.64 -1.25 7.75
CA TRP A 100 -10.29 -1.31 9.06
C TRP A 100 -11.77 -1.64 8.86
N SER A 101 -12.09 -2.93 8.86
CA SER A 101 -13.46 -3.40 8.96
C SER A 101 -13.79 -3.16 10.40
N GLU A 102 -14.77 -2.30 10.62
CA GLU A 102 -15.47 -1.85 11.83
C GLU A 102 -15.76 -2.92 12.92
N SER A 103 -14.84 -3.84 13.20
CA SER A 103 -15.05 -5.07 13.97
C SER A 103 -14.14 -5.15 15.19
N GLN A 104 -13.46 -4.06 15.57
CA GLN A 104 -12.64 -4.02 16.78
C GLN A 104 -12.95 -2.77 17.62
N LEU A 105 -14.20 -2.65 18.04
CA LEU A 105 -14.59 -1.91 19.24
C LEU A 105 -15.05 -2.94 20.30
N PRO A 106 -14.52 -2.91 21.53
CA PRO A 106 -15.09 -3.66 22.65
C PRO A 106 -16.45 -3.11 23.09
#